data_AF-A0A949XJD3-F1
#
_entry.id   AF-A0A949XJD3-F1
#
_cell.length_a   1.000
_cell.length_b   1.000
_cell.length_c   1.000
_cell.angle_alpha   90.00
_cell.angle_beta   90.00
_cell.angle_gamma   90.00
#
_symmetry.space_group_name_H-M   'P 1'
#
loop_
_entity.id
_entity.type
_entity.pdbx_description
1 polymer ?
#
loop_
_entity_poly.entity_id
_entity_poly.type
_entity_poly.pdbx_seq_one_letter_code
_entity_poly.pdbx_strand_id
1 'polypeptide(L)'
;MRTNHRTFAPHRAWKITGILLIGAALAFGQQQVNLSAGPGSIALPDGNGVPMWGYSCGAVVSGSTATCAALGKGAWSPVVITVPSGADLQINLTNNLKFANGNAVPTSIMIVGQVGGGLGTVGSGCTGGATCTPSPTHGQQQTTWTIANAQNSSGQPYVNNPPPQGPRVQSFSTEVAAGATTPLVWKAPRPGTYLLESGTHPSIQVPMGLIGMLVVTQAATAGSAGPPAVPATQGTAYPNVNYDAEVPLLFSEIDPVQNNAVQTAVNTAGFSETKVWS
;
A
#
# COMPACT_ATOMS: atom_id res chain seq x y z
N MET A 1 -21.64 95.28 2.98
CA MET A 1 -22.36 94.36 3.89
C MET A 1 -23.50 93.69 3.15
N ARG A 2 -23.36 92.40 2.85
CA ARG A 2 -24.46 91.46 2.58
C ARG A 2 -23.85 90.05 2.67
N THR A 3 -24.02 89.45 3.84
CA THR A 3 -23.79 88.03 4.11
C THR A 3 -24.97 87.23 3.55
N ASN A 4 -24.70 86.05 2.98
CA ASN A 4 -25.65 84.95 2.94
C ASN A 4 -24.93 83.62 3.17
N HIS A 5 -25.49 82.87 4.10
CA HIS A 5 -25.03 81.60 4.65
C HIS A 5 -25.68 80.39 3.93
N ARG A 6 -25.13 79.20 4.25
CA ARG A 6 -25.73 77.83 4.26
C ARG A 6 -25.54 77.03 2.96
N THR A 7 -25.18 75.74 2.95
CA THR A 7 -24.95 74.72 3.99
C THR A 7 -24.22 73.53 3.33
N PHE A 8 -23.23 72.94 4.00
CA PHE A 8 -22.62 71.65 3.63
C PHE A 8 -23.51 70.51 4.13
N ALA A 9 -23.82 69.53 3.29
CA ALA A 9 -24.41 68.25 3.71
C ALA A 9 -23.63 67.10 3.06
N PRO A 10 -22.97 66.21 3.83
CA PRO A 10 -22.40 64.98 3.31
C PRO A 10 -23.31 63.79 3.64
N HIS A 11 -23.83 63.10 2.64
CA HIS A 11 -24.55 61.84 2.85
C HIS A 11 -23.97 60.68 2.02
N ARG A 12 -23.10 59.94 2.71
CA ARG A 12 -22.98 58.47 2.76
C ARG A 12 -22.88 57.73 1.41
N ALA A 13 -21.64 57.52 0.96
CA ALA A 13 -21.29 56.41 0.09
C ALA A 13 -21.47 55.09 0.85
N TRP A 14 -22.44 54.29 0.44
CA TRP A 14 -22.70 52.96 0.98
C TRP A 14 -21.67 51.99 0.39
N LYS A 15 -20.56 51.76 1.11
CA LYS A 15 -19.64 50.66 0.78
C LYS A 15 -20.26 49.38 1.33
N ILE A 16 -20.83 48.55 0.45
CA ILE A 16 -21.21 47.19 0.78
C ILE A 16 -19.89 46.40 0.90
N THR A 17 -19.37 46.32 2.12
CA THR A 17 -18.31 45.37 2.46
C THR A 17 -18.96 43.98 2.46
N GLY A 18 -18.83 43.27 1.34
CA GLY A 18 -19.15 41.85 1.30
C GLY A 18 -18.22 41.13 2.26
N ILE A 19 -18.75 40.70 3.41
CA ILE A 19 -18.07 39.73 4.26
C ILE A 19 -18.12 38.40 3.50
N LEU A 20 -17.07 38.11 2.76
CA LEU A 20 -16.81 36.75 2.28
C LEU A 20 -16.49 35.92 3.51
N LEU A 21 -17.50 35.24 4.05
CA LEU A 21 -17.29 34.13 4.97
C LEU A 21 -16.50 33.07 4.21
N ILE A 22 -15.17 33.10 4.34
CA ILE A 22 -14.31 31.97 4.01
C ILE A 22 -14.62 30.91 5.06
N GLY A 23 -15.72 30.18 4.88
CA GLY A 23 -15.82 28.85 5.45
C GLY A 23 -14.68 28.07 4.83
N ALA A 24 -13.67 27.74 5.63
CA ALA A 24 -12.67 26.75 5.26
C ALA A 24 -13.37 25.39 5.17
N ALA A 25 -14.16 25.18 4.10
CA ALA A 25 -14.42 23.85 3.63
C ALA A 25 -13.07 23.33 3.16
N LEU A 26 -12.40 22.54 4.00
CA LEU A 26 -11.28 21.72 3.57
C LEU A 26 -11.84 20.75 2.54
N ALA A 27 -11.85 21.16 1.28
CA ALA A 27 -11.98 20.24 0.17
C ALA A 27 -10.69 19.42 0.19
N PHE A 28 -10.71 18.28 0.87
CA PHE A 28 -9.60 17.36 0.83
C PHE A 28 -9.54 16.79 -0.60
N GLY A 29 -8.68 17.38 -1.42
CA GLY A 29 -8.30 16.77 -2.69
C GLY A 29 -7.75 15.36 -2.45
N GLN A 30 -7.82 14.52 -3.48
CA GLN A 30 -7.22 13.19 -3.45
C GLN A 30 -5.76 13.29 -2.96
N GLN A 31 -5.44 12.54 -1.92
CA GLN A 31 -4.11 12.46 -1.35
C GLN A 31 -3.30 11.49 -2.19
N GLN A 32 -2.12 11.90 -2.59
CA GLN A 32 -1.25 11.12 -3.47
C GLN A 32 0.13 10.93 -2.87
N VAL A 33 0.68 9.73 -3.00
CA VAL A 33 2.04 9.37 -2.64
C VAL A 33 2.67 8.58 -3.78
N ASN A 34 3.92 8.91 -4.13
CA ASN A 34 4.73 8.08 -5.01
C ASN A 34 5.50 7.07 -4.16
N LEU A 35 5.41 5.79 -4.51
CA LEU A 35 6.11 4.72 -3.80
C LEU A 35 6.83 3.82 -4.80
N SER A 36 8.04 3.40 -4.48
CA SER A 36 8.80 2.47 -5.32
C SER A 36 9.14 1.21 -4.55
N ALA A 37 8.75 0.05 -5.08
CA ALA A 37 9.22 -1.26 -4.63
C ALA A 37 10.50 -1.62 -5.36
N GLY A 38 11.51 -2.15 -4.67
CA GLY A 38 12.75 -2.59 -5.31
C GLY A 38 13.59 -3.51 -4.43
N PRO A 39 14.64 -4.13 -5.00
CA PRO A 39 15.59 -4.89 -4.22
C PRO A 39 16.39 -3.98 -3.29
N GLY A 40 16.77 -4.50 -2.14
CA GLY A 40 17.52 -3.83 -1.10
C GLY A 40 18.31 -4.83 -0.26
N SER A 41 18.90 -4.34 0.82
CA SER A 41 19.56 -5.21 1.80
C SER A 41 19.59 -4.53 3.16
N ILE A 42 19.63 -5.33 4.22
CA ILE A 42 19.84 -4.87 5.58
C ILE A 42 21.07 -5.54 6.16
N ALA A 43 21.89 -4.76 6.87
CA ALA A 43 22.98 -5.30 7.67
C ALA A 43 22.43 -5.70 9.04
N LEU A 44 22.67 -6.96 9.42
CA LEU A 44 22.39 -7.43 10.77
C LEU A 44 23.47 -6.94 11.75
N PRO A 45 23.22 -6.99 13.08
CA PRO A 45 24.20 -6.56 14.08
C PRO A 45 25.54 -7.31 14.06
N ASP A 46 25.57 -8.50 13.46
CA ASP A 46 26.78 -9.31 13.25
C ASP A 46 27.61 -8.85 12.03
N GLY A 47 27.14 -7.87 11.27
CA GLY A 47 27.76 -7.33 10.06
C GLY A 47 27.39 -8.06 8.78
N ASN A 48 26.62 -9.16 8.84
CA ASN A 48 26.17 -9.88 7.65
C ASN A 48 25.03 -9.14 6.96
N GLY A 49 25.09 -9.07 5.63
CA GLY A 49 24.02 -8.51 4.81
C GLY A 49 22.96 -9.57 4.49
N VAL A 50 21.68 -9.22 4.68
CA VAL A 50 20.54 -10.03 4.27
C VAL A 50 19.86 -9.34 3.09
N PRO A 51 19.63 -10.05 1.96
CA PRO A 51 18.87 -9.48 0.85
C PRO A 51 17.42 -9.24 1.29
N MET A 52 16.92 -8.04 0.99
CA MET A 52 15.56 -7.62 1.29
C MET A 52 14.96 -7.02 0.03
N TRP A 53 13.64 -6.85 -0.01
CA TRP A 53 12.93 -5.97 -0.92
C TRP A 53 12.27 -4.90 -0.08
N GLY A 54 12.24 -3.66 -0.57
CA GLY A 54 11.74 -2.53 0.22
C GLY A 54 10.89 -1.59 -0.61
N TYR A 55 9.99 -0.91 0.10
CA TYR A 55 9.36 0.28 -0.40
C TYR A 55 10.23 1.50 -0.11
N SER A 56 10.25 2.46 -1.03
CA SER A 56 10.93 3.74 -0.88
C SER A 56 10.00 4.86 -1.32
N CYS A 57 10.02 5.96 -0.57
CA CYS A 57 9.21 7.13 -0.85
C CYS A 57 9.76 7.88 -2.06
N GLY A 58 8.91 8.14 -3.04
CA GLY A 58 9.22 8.98 -4.18
C GLY A 58 9.06 10.47 -3.89
N ALA A 59 9.17 11.29 -4.95
CA ALA A 59 8.98 12.73 -4.84
C ALA A 59 7.57 13.09 -4.33
N VAL A 60 7.48 14.16 -3.54
CA VAL A 60 6.20 14.71 -3.05
C VAL A 60 5.33 15.12 -4.22
N VAL A 61 4.03 14.80 -4.14
CA VAL A 61 3.06 15.18 -5.17
C VAL A 61 2.50 16.56 -4.86
N SER A 62 2.61 17.49 -5.82
CA SER A 62 2.05 18.84 -5.68
C SER A 62 0.53 18.78 -5.46
N GLY A 63 0.04 19.49 -4.44
CA GLY A 63 -1.38 19.52 -4.08
C GLY A 63 -1.83 18.37 -3.17
N SER A 64 -0.96 17.41 -2.87
CA SER A 64 -1.16 16.40 -1.82
C SER A 64 -0.54 16.86 -0.50
N THR A 65 -1.23 16.60 0.60
CA THR A 65 -0.69 16.79 1.96
C THR A 65 -0.21 15.50 2.59
N ALA A 66 -0.33 14.37 1.88
CA ALA A 66 0.17 13.09 2.34
C ALA A 66 1.70 13.09 2.40
N THR A 67 2.24 12.45 3.42
CA THR A 67 3.67 12.28 3.60
C THR A 67 4.05 10.81 3.49
N CYS A 68 5.31 10.56 3.12
CA CYS A 68 5.91 9.25 3.13
C CYS A 68 7.34 9.41 3.64
N ALA A 69 7.73 8.58 4.61
CA ALA A 69 9.08 8.54 5.14
C ALA A 69 9.53 7.10 5.39
N ALA A 70 10.86 6.90 5.46
CA ALA A 70 11.40 5.67 6.03
C ALA A 70 11.12 5.64 7.54
N LEU A 71 10.65 4.51 8.04
CA LEU A 71 10.32 4.30 9.46
C LEU A 71 11.58 4.19 10.34
N GLY A 72 12.64 3.56 9.82
CA GLY A 72 13.89 3.28 10.48
C GLY A 72 15.08 3.99 9.84
N LYS A 73 16.24 3.87 10.50
CA LYS A 73 17.52 4.39 10.02
C LYS A 73 18.34 3.23 9.46
N GLY A 74 18.47 3.12 8.14
CA GLY A 74 19.21 2.05 7.50
C GLY A 74 19.08 2.07 5.99
N ALA A 75 19.85 1.19 5.32
CA ALA A 75 19.77 1.01 3.87
C ALA A 75 18.43 0.42 3.43
N TRP A 76 17.84 -0.43 4.27
CA TRP A 76 16.46 -0.91 4.13
C TRP A 76 15.66 -0.53 5.37
N SER A 77 14.41 -0.14 5.15
CA SER A 77 13.44 0.20 6.19
C SER A 77 12.03 0.06 5.64
N PRO A 78 11.04 -0.37 6.44
CA PRO A 78 9.63 -0.14 6.14
C PRO A 78 9.36 1.36 5.93
N VAL A 79 8.29 1.68 5.20
CA VAL A 79 7.82 3.05 5.03
C VAL A 79 6.67 3.36 5.99
N VAL A 80 6.52 4.62 6.37
CA VAL A 80 5.31 5.15 6.99
C VAL A 80 4.70 6.17 6.04
N ILE A 81 3.44 5.97 5.70
CA ILE A 81 2.63 6.90 4.90
C ILE A 81 1.60 7.53 5.84
N THR A 82 1.57 8.85 5.90
CA THR A 82 0.58 9.59 6.69
C THR A 82 -0.34 10.38 5.79
N VAL A 83 -1.65 10.21 5.94
CA VAL A 83 -2.67 10.85 5.10
C VAL A 83 -3.76 11.48 5.97
N PRO A 84 -4.28 12.67 5.63
CA PRO A 84 -5.46 13.23 6.28
C PRO A 84 -6.66 12.30 6.10
N SER A 85 -7.47 12.16 7.16
CA SER A 85 -8.75 11.49 7.08
C SER A 85 -9.75 12.29 6.24
N GLY A 86 -10.74 11.60 5.66
CA GLY A 86 -11.80 12.24 4.87
C GLY A 86 -11.47 12.48 3.39
N ALA A 87 -10.29 12.04 2.94
CA ALA A 87 -9.83 12.15 1.55
C ALA A 87 -9.58 10.77 0.93
N ASP A 88 -9.69 10.64 -0.39
CA ASP A 88 -9.20 9.43 -1.08
C ASP A 88 -7.67 9.35 -1.03
N LEU A 89 -7.11 8.15 -0.89
CA LEU A 89 -5.68 7.89 -1.01
C LEU A 89 -5.37 7.23 -2.35
N GLN A 90 -4.40 7.78 -3.08
CA GLN A 90 -3.77 7.15 -4.24
C GLN A 90 -2.28 6.92 -3.99
N ILE A 91 -1.84 5.68 -4.16
CA ILE A 91 -0.41 5.33 -4.17
C ILE A 91 -0.02 5.05 -5.62
N ASN A 92 0.88 5.87 -6.17
CA ASN A 92 1.50 5.62 -7.47
C ASN A 92 2.67 4.65 -7.25
N LEU A 93 2.39 3.35 -7.37
CA LEU A 93 3.37 2.30 -7.14
C LEU A 93 4.23 2.08 -8.38
N THR A 94 5.54 2.29 -8.27
CA THR A 94 6.54 1.93 -9.28
C THR A 94 7.25 0.65 -8.85
N ASN A 95 7.14 -0.40 -9.65
CA ASN A 95 7.80 -1.67 -9.36
C ASN A 95 9.17 -1.74 -10.04
N ASN A 96 10.25 -1.82 -9.27
CA ASN A 96 11.62 -1.97 -9.72
C ASN A 96 12.24 -3.33 -9.35
N LEU A 97 11.43 -4.35 -9.05
CA LEU A 97 11.87 -5.73 -8.77
C LEU A 97 12.32 -6.45 -10.05
N LYS A 98 13.51 -6.05 -10.52
CA LYS A 98 14.22 -6.66 -11.65
C LYS A 98 15.49 -7.32 -11.13
N PHE A 99 15.77 -8.52 -11.63
CA PHE A 99 16.85 -9.37 -11.19
C PHE A 99 17.70 -9.82 -12.38
N ALA A 100 18.76 -10.60 -12.11
CA ALA A 100 19.62 -11.14 -13.16
C ALA A 100 18.84 -11.96 -14.20
N ASN A 101 19.45 -12.19 -15.36
CA ASN A 101 18.88 -13.00 -16.45
C ASN A 101 17.54 -12.49 -17.01
N GLY A 102 17.24 -11.20 -16.80
CA GLY A 102 15.99 -10.58 -17.25
C GLY A 102 14.77 -10.96 -16.41
N ASN A 103 14.99 -11.63 -15.26
CA ASN A 103 13.92 -12.02 -14.36
C ASN A 103 13.27 -10.79 -13.73
N ALA A 104 11.95 -10.83 -13.59
CA ALA A 104 11.13 -9.74 -13.09
C ALA A 104 10.03 -10.30 -12.19
N VAL A 105 9.77 -9.63 -11.07
CA VAL A 105 8.76 -10.04 -10.10
C VAL A 105 7.65 -8.98 -10.04
N PRO A 106 6.38 -9.30 -10.33
CA PRO A 106 5.28 -8.38 -10.10
C PRO A 106 5.08 -8.16 -8.59
N THR A 107 4.48 -7.04 -8.22
CA THR A 107 4.14 -6.77 -6.83
C THR A 107 2.86 -5.94 -6.74
N SER A 108 2.29 -5.84 -5.56
CA SER A 108 1.06 -5.09 -5.31
C SER A 108 1.09 -4.53 -3.91
N ILE A 109 0.08 -3.75 -3.54
CA ILE A 109 -0.08 -3.26 -2.16
C ILE A 109 -1.45 -3.66 -1.65
N MET A 110 -1.48 -4.25 -0.47
CA MET A 110 -2.65 -4.44 0.35
C MET A 110 -2.49 -3.63 1.63
N ILE A 111 -3.57 -3.01 2.09
CA ILE A 111 -3.61 -2.32 3.37
C ILE A 111 -4.58 -3.11 4.25
N VAL A 112 -4.05 -3.76 5.30
CA VAL A 112 -4.83 -4.66 6.15
C VAL A 112 -5.99 -3.88 6.76
N GLY A 113 -7.21 -4.37 6.55
CA GLY A 113 -8.42 -3.69 7.04
C GLY A 113 -8.86 -2.48 6.20
N GLN A 114 -8.31 -2.23 5.01
CA GLN A 114 -8.82 -1.22 4.07
C GLN A 114 -9.08 -1.86 2.71
N VAL A 115 -10.29 -1.69 2.19
CA VAL A 115 -10.64 -2.15 0.84
C VAL A 115 -10.21 -1.08 -0.17
N GLY A 116 -9.42 -1.46 -1.17
CA GLY A 116 -8.87 -0.55 -2.18
C GLY A 116 -7.62 -1.13 -2.84
N GLY A 117 -7.00 -0.37 -3.73
CA GLY A 117 -5.87 -0.82 -4.53
C GLY A 117 -6.19 -2.00 -5.45
N GLY A 118 -7.47 -2.20 -5.79
CA GLY A 118 -7.98 -3.35 -6.54
C GLY A 118 -8.55 -4.48 -5.68
N LEU A 119 -8.30 -4.47 -4.37
CA LEU A 119 -8.97 -5.39 -3.44
C LEU A 119 -10.46 -5.06 -3.39
N GLY A 120 -11.32 -6.07 -3.54
CA GLY A 120 -12.78 -5.93 -3.42
C GLY A 120 -13.48 -5.40 -4.66
N THR A 121 -12.79 -5.25 -5.80
CA THR A 121 -13.46 -5.10 -7.10
C THR A 121 -14.34 -6.35 -7.33
N VAL A 122 -15.60 -6.13 -7.73
CA VAL A 122 -16.65 -7.15 -7.61
C VAL A 122 -16.52 -8.18 -8.73
N GLY A 123 -16.14 -9.40 -8.35
CA GLY A 123 -16.17 -10.63 -9.15
C GLY A 123 -15.61 -11.75 -8.29
N SER A 124 -16.22 -12.92 -8.34
CA SER A 124 -15.98 -14.05 -7.44
C SER A 124 -14.58 -14.66 -7.64
N GLY A 125 -13.58 -14.14 -6.92
CA GLY A 125 -12.22 -14.67 -6.91
C GLY A 125 -11.39 -14.19 -8.11
N CYS A 126 -10.73 -15.11 -8.80
CA CYS A 126 -9.82 -14.89 -9.94
C CYS A 126 -10.42 -14.20 -11.17
N THR A 127 -11.63 -13.69 -11.05
CA THR A 127 -12.43 -13.02 -12.08
C THR A 127 -12.79 -11.59 -11.70
N GLY A 128 -12.47 -11.14 -10.48
CA GLY A 128 -12.99 -9.88 -9.92
C GLY A 128 -12.01 -8.82 -9.44
N GLY A 129 -10.71 -9.12 -9.29
CA GLY A 129 -9.75 -8.10 -8.81
C GLY A 129 -8.45 -8.66 -8.24
N ALA A 130 -8.47 -9.94 -7.85
CA ALA A 130 -7.24 -10.70 -7.58
C ALA A 130 -6.59 -11.16 -8.89
N THR A 131 -5.26 -11.06 -8.99
CA THR A 131 -4.53 -11.80 -10.03
C THR A 131 -4.43 -13.26 -9.59
N CYS A 132 -4.58 -14.18 -10.52
CA CYS A 132 -4.49 -15.61 -10.24
C CYS A 132 -3.61 -16.34 -11.24
N THR A 133 -3.08 -17.47 -10.76
CA THR A 133 -2.34 -18.43 -11.58
C THR A 133 -3.12 -19.74 -11.68
N PRO A 134 -3.03 -20.49 -12.79
CA PRO A 134 -3.61 -21.82 -12.88
C PRO A 134 -3.14 -22.73 -11.73
N SER A 135 -4.03 -23.59 -11.24
CA SER A 135 -3.61 -24.66 -10.31
C SER A 135 -2.72 -25.69 -11.04
N PRO A 136 -1.81 -26.38 -10.33
CA PRO A 136 -1.15 -27.58 -10.84
C PRO A 136 -2.15 -28.59 -11.41
N THR A 137 -1.70 -29.35 -12.40
CA THR A 137 -2.52 -30.42 -12.95
C THR A 137 -2.60 -31.54 -11.93
N HIS A 138 -3.79 -31.75 -11.37
CA HIS A 138 -4.07 -32.88 -10.50
C HIS A 138 -4.57 -34.05 -11.34
N GLY A 139 -3.64 -34.78 -11.96
CA GLY A 139 -3.95 -35.96 -12.77
C GLY A 139 -4.58 -37.11 -11.97
N GLN A 140 -5.09 -38.12 -12.68
CA GLN A 140 -5.62 -39.33 -12.05
C GLN A 140 -4.55 -40.00 -11.18
N GLN A 141 -4.89 -40.30 -9.94
CA GLN A 141 -4.01 -40.99 -9.00
C GLN A 141 -4.42 -42.46 -8.90
N GLN A 142 -3.43 -43.35 -8.84
CA GLN A 142 -3.68 -44.74 -8.48
C GLN A 142 -4.00 -44.83 -6.99
N THR A 143 -4.85 -45.78 -6.60
CA THR A 143 -5.14 -46.02 -5.19
C THR A 143 -3.87 -46.44 -4.46
N THR A 144 -3.52 -45.74 -3.37
CA THR A 144 -2.29 -45.98 -2.59
C THR A 144 -2.42 -47.11 -1.56
N TRP A 145 -3.62 -47.69 -1.41
CA TRP A 145 -3.89 -48.80 -0.49
C TRP A 145 -3.98 -50.12 -1.26
N THR A 146 -3.37 -51.18 -0.74
CA THR A 146 -3.41 -52.52 -1.34
C THR A 146 -4.80 -53.13 -1.18
N ILE A 147 -5.57 -53.18 -2.26
CA ILE A 147 -6.86 -53.89 -2.31
C ILE A 147 -6.63 -55.24 -3.01
N ALA A 148 -7.24 -56.32 -2.49
CA ALA A 148 -7.15 -57.67 -3.08
C ALA A 148 -7.73 -57.75 -4.51
N ASN A 149 -8.52 -56.76 -4.93
CA ASN A 149 -8.97 -56.56 -6.31
C ASN A 149 -8.59 -55.13 -6.75
N ALA A 150 -7.55 -55.01 -7.56
CA ALA A 150 -7.09 -53.72 -8.10
C ALA A 150 -8.01 -53.18 -9.20
N GLN A 151 -9.01 -53.95 -9.64
CA GLN A 151 -9.84 -53.67 -10.80
C GLN A 151 -11.33 -53.68 -10.45
N ASN A 152 -12.10 -52.80 -11.11
CA ASN A 152 -13.56 -52.79 -11.07
C ASN A 152 -14.17 -54.00 -11.81
N SER A 153 -15.49 -54.14 -11.78
CA SER A 153 -16.23 -55.23 -12.45
C SER A 153 -16.08 -55.25 -13.98
N SER A 154 -15.47 -54.22 -14.58
CA SER A 154 -15.13 -54.13 -16.00
C SER A 154 -13.64 -54.38 -16.29
N GLY A 155 -12.86 -54.81 -15.28
CA GLY A 155 -11.42 -55.08 -15.43
C GLY A 155 -10.53 -53.84 -15.47
N GLN A 156 -11.05 -52.64 -15.16
CA GLN A 156 -10.27 -51.40 -15.15
C GLN A 156 -9.75 -51.08 -13.74
N PRO A 157 -8.52 -50.55 -13.59
CA PRO A 157 -7.99 -50.16 -12.29
C PRO A 157 -8.89 -49.16 -11.57
N TYR A 158 -9.01 -49.27 -10.25
CA TYR A 158 -9.60 -48.20 -9.45
C TYR A 158 -8.70 -46.95 -9.52
N VAL A 159 -9.29 -45.83 -9.92
CA VAL A 159 -8.60 -44.53 -10.03
C VAL A 159 -9.25 -43.50 -9.12
N ASN A 160 -8.45 -42.68 -8.46
CA ASN A 160 -8.90 -41.49 -7.78
C ASN A 160 -8.76 -40.31 -8.76
N ASN A 161 -9.88 -39.78 -9.23
CA ASN A 161 -9.89 -38.54 -10.02
C ASN A 161 -10.18 -37.37 -9.07
N PRO A 162 -9.17 -36.60 -8.64
CA PRO A 162 -9.40 -35.47 -7.75
C PRO A 162 -10.35 -34.45 -8.39
N PRO A 163 -11.14 -33.72 -7.60
CA PRO A 163 -12.02 -32.70 -8.13
C PRO A 163 -11.20 -31.62 -8.86
N PRO A 164 -11.74 -31.02 -9.94
CA PRO A 164 -11.07 -29.91 -10.62
C PRO A 164 -10.74 -28.79 -9.63
N GLN A 165 -9.48 -28.39 -9.57
CA GLN A 165 -9.06 -27.25 -8.76
C GLN A 165 -9.16 -25.97 -9.58
N GLY A 166 -9.84 -24.96 -9.04
CA GLY A 166 -9.86 -23.62 -9.63
C GLY A 166 -8.47 -22.96 -9.60
N PRO A 167 -8.30 -21.81 -10.27
CA PRO A 167 -7.06 -21.05 -10.19
C PRO A 167 -6.76 -20.62 -8.74
N ARG A 168 -5.48 -20.44 -8.44
CA ARG A 168 -5.00 -20.02 -7.11
C ARG A 168 -4.78 -18.52 -7.10
N VAL A 169 -5.12 -17.88 -5.99
CA VAL A 169 -4.84 -16.45 -5.80
C VAL A 169 -3.33 -16.25 -5.77
N GLN A 170 -2.86 -15.41 -6.69
CA GLN A 170 -1.48 -14.96 -6.79
C GLN A 170 -1.30 -13.63 -6.07
N SER A 171 -2.26 -12.71 -6.27
CA SER A 171 -2.29 -11.41 -5.64
C SER A 171 -3.68 -11.05 -5.14
N PHE A 172 -3.77 -10.50 -3.93
CA PHE A 172 -5.03 -10.02 -3.35
C PHE A 172 -5.47 -8.64 -3.87
N SER A 173 -4.57 -7.90 -4.50
CA SER A 173 -4.85 -6.57 -5.06
C SER A 173 -4.24 -6.42 -6.47
N THR A 174 -4.42 -5.26 -7.10
CA THR A 174 -3.93 -5.04 -8.47
C THR A 174 -2.42 -5.14 -8.54
N GLU A 175 -1.93 -6.11 -9.32
CA GLU A 175 -0.50 -6.26 -9.57
C GLU A 175 0.05 -5.17 -10.49
N VAL A 176 1.28 -4.77 -10.18
CA VAL A 176 2.10 -3.85 -10.95
C VAL A 176 3.28 -4.65 -11.50
N ALA A 177 3.33 -4.74 -12.82
CA ALA A 177 4.44 -5.40 -13.53
C ALA A 177 5.77 -4.69 -13.25
N ALA A 178 6.88 -5.44 -13.23
CA ALA A 178 8.19 -4.84 -13.04
C ALA A 178 8.53 -3.86 -14.18
N GLY A 179 9.03 -2.67 -13.83
CA GLY A 179 9.27 -1.56 -14.72
C GLY A 179 8.04 -0.68 -15.00
N ALA A 180 6.86 -1.01 -14.47
CA ALA A 180 5.66 -0.21 -14.61
C ALA A 180 5.38 0.66 -13.38
N THR A 181 4.56 1.68 -13.59
CA THR A 181 3.98 2.51 -12.54
C THR A 181 2.46 2.48 -12.66
N THR A 182 1.77 2.09 -11.58
CA THR A 182 0.31 1.97 -11.56
C THR A 182 -0.28 2.76 -10.39
N PRO A 183 -1.31 3.59 -10.62
CA PRO A 183 -2.04 4.26 -9.53
C PRO A 183 -2.99 3.28 -8.84
N LEU A 184 -2.82 3.09 -7.53
CA LEU A 184 -3.66 2.25 -6.67
C LEU A 184 -4.48 3.15 -5.74
N VAL A 185 -5.81 2.95 -5.67
CA VAL A 185 -6.72 3.89 -4.97
C VAL A 185 -7.49 3.22 -3.83
N TRP A 186 -7.49 3.87 -2.66
CA TRP A 186 -8.35 3.57 -1.51
C TRP A 186 -9.32 4.72 -1.30
N LYS A 187 -10.61 4.41 -1.31
CA LYS A 187 -11.68 5.40 -1.16
C LYS A 187 -11.89 5.72 0.31
N ALA A 188 -11.70 6.99 0.68
CA ALA A 188 -11.85 7.51 2.05
C ALA A 188 -11.40 6.49 3.13
N PRO A 189 -10.11 6.11 3.18
CA PRO A 189 -9.65 5.08 4.10
C PRO A 189 -10.03 5.49 5.53
N ARG A 190 -10.44 4.49 6.31
CA ARG A 190 -10.88 4.74 7.69
C ARG A 190 -9.74 5.33 8.51
N PRO A 191 -9.99 6.32 9.39
CA PRO A 191 -8.98 6.81 10.33
C PRO A 191 -8.36 5.66 11.13
N GLY A 192 -7.08 5.76 11.45
CA GLY A 192 -6.35 4.78 12.25
C GLY A 192 -5.00 4.38 11.67
N THR A 193 -4.35 3.42 12.33
CA THR A 193 -3.05 2.88 11.92
C THR A 193 -3.23 1.48 11.35
N TYR A 194 -2.68 1.25 10.16
CA TYR A 194 -2.86 0.02 9.39
C TYR A 194 -1.53 -0.50 8.88
N LEU A 195 -1.43 -1.82 8.80
CA LEU A 195 -0.29 -2.49 8.18
C LEU A 195 -0.44 -2.44 6.65
N LEU A 196 0.62 -2.05 5.97
CA LEU A 196 0.76 -2.08 4.52
C LEU A 196 1.68 -3.25 4.18
N GLU A 197 1.24 -4.13 3.28
CA GLU A 197 1.98 -5.33 2.87
C GLU A 197 1.86 -5.55 1.37
N SER A 198 2.75 -6.33 0.78
CA SER A 198 2.50 -6.84 -0.57
C SER A 198 1.29 -7.76 -0.59
N GLY A 199 0.38 -7.54 -1.53
CA GLY A 199 -0.74 -8.44 -1.81
C GLY A 199 -0.34 -9.62 -2.69
N THR A 200 0.80 -9.54 -3.38
CA THR A 200 1.32 -10.55 -4.31
C THR A 200 2.21 -11.51 -3.56
N HIS A 201 1.96 -12.82 -3.69
CA HIS A 201 2.72 -13.88 -3.03
C HIS A 201 3.17 -13.50 -1.61
N PRO A 202 2.22 -13.20 -0.70
CA PRO A 202 2.55 -12.63 0.61
C PRO A 202 3.49 -13.52 1.41
N SER A 203 3.43 -14.85 1.22
CA SER A 203 4.37 -15.81 1.84
C SER A 203 5.83 -15.64 1.42
N ILE A 204 6.11 -14.87 0.38
CA ILE A 204 7.46 -14.57 -0.13
C ILE A 204 7.75 -13.08 0.02
N GLN A 205 6.87 -12.23 -0.50
CA GLN A 205 7.14 -10.80 -0.61
C GLN A 205 7.12 -10.08 0.74
N VAL A 206 6.28 -10.51 1.67
CA VAL A 206 6.24 -9.94 3.04
C VAL A 206 7.50 -10.30 3.82
N PRO A 207 7.94 -11.58 3.90
CA PRO A 207 9.24 -11.94 4.51
C PRO A 207 10.45 -11.28 3.82
N MET A 208 10.38 -11.02 2.51
CA MET A 208 11.42 -10.26 1.83
C MET A 208 11.45 -8.78 2.25
N GLY A 209 10.39 -8.25 2.86
CA GLY A 209 10.38 -6.90 3.43
C GLY A 209 9.49 -5.88 2.69
N LEU A 210 8.61 -6.31 1.80
CA LEU A 210 7.60 -5.42 1.20
C LEU A 210 6.47 -5.14 2.21
N ILE A 211 6.82 -4.35 3.22
CA ILE A 211 5.98 -3.96 4.35
C ILE A 211 6.09 -2.46 4.63
N GLY A 212 5.08 -1.91 5.30
CA GLY A 212 5.03 -0.53 5.73
C GLY A 212 3.83 -0.27 6.63
N MET A 213 3.59 1.00 6.90
CA MET A 213 2.49 1.47 7.74
C MET A 213 1.72 2.57 7.02
N LEU A 214 0.39 2.51 7.10
CA LEU A 214 -0.49 3.63 6.78
C LEU A 214 -1.03 4.23 8.08
N VAL A 215 -0.85 5.53 8.26
CA VAL A 215 -1.47 6.31 9.33
C VAL A 215 -2.50 7.26 8.69
N VAL A 216 -3.77 7.03 8.96
CA VAL A 216 -4.88 7.88 8.52
C VAL A 216 -5.31 8.75 9.68
N THR A 217 -4.87 10.00 9.68
CA THR A 217 -5.02 10.94 10.80
C THR A 217 -4.97 12.37 10.30
N GLN A 218 -5.50 13.32 11.07
CA GLN A 218 -5.13 14.71 10.86
C GLN A 218 -3.80 14.97 11.59
N ALA A 219 -2.69 14.97 10.84
CA ALA A 219 -1.37 15.19 11.39
C ALA A 219 -1.25 16.58 12.02
N ALA A 220 -0.50 16.67 13.13
CA ALA A 220 -0.20 17.95 13.75
C ALA A 220 0.62 18.81 12.78
N THR A 221 0.17 20.03 12.48
CA THR A 221 1.01 20.99 11.76
C THR A 221 1.87 21.75 12.76
N ALA A 222 3.19 21.69 12.58
CA ALA A 222 4.09 22.56 13.32
C ALA A 222 3.65 24.01 13.10
N GLY A 223 3.24 24.68 14.17
CA GLY A 223 2.98 26.11 14.13
C GLY A 223 4.23 26.81 13.60
N SER A 224 4.05 27.77 12.68
CA SER A 224 5.13 28.63 12.24
C SER A 224 5.84 29.19 13.47
N ALA A 225 7.18 29.27 13.44
CA ALA A 225 7.96 29.98 14.46
C ALA A 225 7.57 31.48 14.46
N GLY A 226 6.48 31.79 15.14
CA GLY A 226 5.94 33.11 15.42
C GLY A 226 5.72 33.27 16.92
N PRO A 227 5.53 34.50 17.41
CA PRO A 227 5.49 34.81 18.84
C PRO A 227 4.44 33.99 19.60
N PRO A 228 4.62 33.76 20.92
CA PRO A 228 4.02 32.64 21.64
C PRO A 228 2.52 32.87 21.89
N ALA A 229 1.64 32.52 20.96
CA ALA A 229 0.18 32.52 21.20
C ALA A 229 -0.70 31.80 20.14
N VAL A 230 -0.17 30.90 19.32
CA VAL A 230 -1.02 30.07 18.44
C VAL A 230 -0.71 28.60 18.70
N PRO A 231 -1.66 27.78 19.19
CA PRO A 231 -1.41 26.35 19.36
C PRO A 231 -1.03 25.78 18.00
N ALA A 232 0.03 24.97 17.95
CA ALA A 232 0.20 24.01 16.86
C ALA A 232 -1.15 23.30 16.66
N THR A 233 -1.58 23.06 15.42
CA THR A 233 -2.80 22.26 15.23
C THR A 233 -2.51 20.90 15.85
N GLN A 234 -3.22 20.56 16.93
CA GLN A 234 -2.98 19.31 17.66
C GLN A 234 -3.31 18.14 16.73
N GLY A 235 -2.45 17.11 16.73
CA GLY A 235 -2.71 15.90 15.96
C GLY A 235 -4.00 15.25 16.45
N THR A 236 -4.79 14.68 15.55
CA THR A 236 -6.08 14.05 15.89
C THR A 236 -6.15 12.63 15.34
N ALA A 237 -6.05 11.65 16.23
CA ALA A 237 -6.06 10.24 15.83
C ALA A 237 -7.43 9.82 15.28
N TYR A 238 -8.51 10.23 15.96
CA TYR A 238 -9.91 10.04 15.60
C TYR A 238 -10.71 11.24 16.13
N PRO A 239 -11.96 11.48 15.68
CA PRO A 239 -12.76 12.59 16.18
C PRO A 239 -12.75 12.66 17.71
N ASN A 240 -12.34 13.82 18.26
CA ASN A 240 -12.21 14.12 19.68
C ASN A 240 -11.05 13.42 20.43
N VAL A 241 -10.12 12.77 19.73
CA VAL A 241 -8.94 12.14 20.34
C VAL A 241 -7.69 12.82 19.79
N ASN A 242 -7.11 13.71 20.60
CA ASN A 242 -5.95 14.49 20.21
C ASN A 242 -4.65 13.94 20.82
N TYR A 243 -3.52 14.24 20.18
CA TYR A 243 -2.19 13.87 20.64
C TYR A 243 -1.17 14.96 20.37
N ASP A 244 -0.17 15.06 21.25
CA ASP A 244 0.95 16.00 21.12
C ASP A 244 2.15 15.39 20.38
N ALA A 245 2.28 14.05 20.41
CA ALA A 245 3.34 13.29 19.76
C ALA A 245 2.84 11.93 19.27
N GLU A 246 3.47 11.43 18.22
CA GLU A 246 3.25 10.10 17.64
C GLU A 246 4.58 9.35 17.49
N VAL A 247 4.57 8.04 17.74
CA VAL A 247 5.72 7.16 17.51
C VAL A 247 5.24 5.93 16.74
N PRO A 248 5.47 5.85 15.42
CA PRO A 248 5.12 4.66 14.66
C PRO A 248 6.10 3.53 14.97
N LEU A 249 5.57 2.33 15.28
CA LEU A 249 6.34 1.12 15.52
C LEU A 249 5.79 -0.01 14.65
N LEU A 250 6.68 -0.64 13.88
CA LEU A 250 6.37 -1.82 13.07
C LEU A 250 7.38 -2.91 13.42
N PHE A 251 6.88 -4.08 13.79
CA PHE A 251 7.71 -5.25 14.07
C PHE A 251 7.61 -6.23 12.91
N SER A 252 8.76 -6.74 12.48
CA SER A 252 8.86 -7.80 11.48
C SER A 252 10.05 -8.70 11.83
N GLU A 253 9.97 -9.96 11.42
CA GLU A 253 11.08 -10.90 11.47
C GLU A 253 11.91 -10.82 10.18
N ILE A 254 13.19 -11.16 10.27
CA ILE A 254 14.09 -11.37 9.12
C ILE A 254 14.69 -12.76 9.28
N ASP A 255 14.50 -13.62 8.27
CA ASP A 255 15.13 -14.94 8.18
C ASP A 255 16.21 -14.93 7.08
N PRO A 256 17.50 -14.86 7.44
CA PRO A 256 18.58 -14.84 6.47
C PRO A 256 18.60 -16.06 5.53
N VAL A 257 18.19 -17.23 5.99
CA VAL A 257 18.21 -18.46 5.18
C VAL A 257 17.13 -18.36 4.10
N GLN A 258 15.91 -17.98 4.50
CA GLN A 258 14.81 -17.78 3.56
C GLN A 258 15.14 -16.68 2.55
N ASN A 259 15.59 -15.52 3.01
CA ASN A 259 15.86 -14.37 2.17
C ASN A 259 16.97 -14.66 1.14
N ASN A 260 18.04 -15.35 1.54
CA ASN A 260 19.09 -15.78 0.60
C ASN A 260 18.61 -16.83 -0.40
N ALA A 261 17.73 -17.74 0.01
CA ALA A 261 17.13 -18.73 -0.90
C ALA A 261 16.25 -18.05 -1.96
N VAL A 262 15.42 -17.08 -1.57
CA VAL A 262 14.61 -16.28 -2.49
C VAL A 262 15.50 -15.47 -3.43
N GLN A 263 16.53 -14.79 -2.91
CA GLN A 263 17.48 -14.04 -3.73
C GLN A 263 18.17 -14.94 -4.77
N THR A 264 18.55 -16.16 -4.39
CA THR A 264 19.15 -17.14 -5.33
C THR A 264 18.14 -17.54 -6.40
N ALA A 265 16.89 -17.83 -6.01
CA ALA A 265 15.83 -18.24 -6.92
C ALA A 265 15.54 -17.15 -7.97
N VAL A 266 15.32 -15.89 -7.55
CA VAL A 266 14.99 -14.79 -8.48
C VAL A 266 16.13 -14.42 -9.43
N ASN A 267 17.38 -14.80 -9.12
CA ASN A 267 18.52 -14.63 -10.02
C ASN A 267 18.83 -15.88 -10.86
N THR A 268 18.11 -16.99 -10.68
CA THR A 268 18.32 -18.21 -11.47
C THR A 268 17.70 -18.06 -12.87
N ALA A 269 18.43 -18.41 -13.91
CA ALA A 269 17.95 -18.29 -15.29
C ALA A 269 16.64 -19.06 -15.51
N GLY A 270 15.65 -18.41 -16.12
CA GLY A 270 14.33 -19.00 -16.37
C GLY A 270 13.42 -19.05 -15.14
N PHE A 271 13.78 -18.35 -14.06
CA PHE A 271 12.87 -18.15 -12.93
C PHE A 271 11.57 -17.51 -13.40
N SER A 272 10.45 -18.06 -12.96
CA SER A 272 9.14 -17.48 -13.13
C SER A 272 8.32 -17.79 -11.89
N GLU A 273 7.82 -16.73 -11.24
CA GLU A 273 7.01 -16.82 -10.02
C GLU A 273 5.68 -17.56 -10.27
N THR A 274 5.19 -17.54 -11.52
CA THR A 274 3.94 -18.18 -11.92
C THR A 274 4.13 -19.58 -12.50
N LYS A 275 5.37 -20.08 -12.56
CA LYS A 275 5.63 -21.42 -13.10
C LYS A 275 5.02 -22.47 -12.18
N VAL A 276 3.89 -23.00 -12.61
CA VAL A 276 3.21 -24.11 -11.96
C VAL A 276 4.07 -25.36 -12.09
N TRP A 277 4.33 -26.04 -10.98
CA TRP A 277 5.01 -27.34 -11.02
C TRP A 277 4.10 -28.36 -11.73
N SER A 278 4.70 -29.13 -12.64
CA SER A 278 4.05 -30.22 -13.37
C SER A 278 4.61 -31.55 -12.92
#